data_AF-A0A1G9B7U3-F1
#
_entry.id   AF-A0A1G9B7U3-F1
#
_cell.length_a   1.000
_cell.length_b   1.000
_cell.length_c   1.000
_cell.angle_alpha   90.00
_cell.angle_beta   90.00
_cell.angle_gamma   90.00
#
_symmetry.space_group_name_H-M   'P 1'
#
loop_
_entity.id
_entity.type
_entity.pdbx_description
1 polymer ?
#
loop_
_entity_poly.entity_id
_entity_poly.type
_entity_poly.pdbx_seq_one_letter_code
_entity_poly.pdbx_strand_id
1 'polypeptide(L)'
;MAVLLIAVLLSMGMASAATTTPTIAWNASFSPESYSKFDAVAPITDGGYIALGFAVTDLYGGSEYTVLIKTDGQGNEVWSKRFPDMAPASVAETADGGYIIGAYNTSRTVVDQRFVYQGSSFLIRTDAAGTEEWRQVFPDMKVSAVQPTADGGYAVIGWLWNPLGSESDTTATIIKTDGNGQPTWNRTIPGKAAYAGIVTADGGYIIGGTTSPFNNDLGDAFLLRLDAEGQTLWERNYQAPVVYDITETDDGRFFYTSNYWYGLVEEDGTEVWLKNIEGLSGHAAALQPGGYVVAGTNARTSEGFIFGTDEDGTILWNRTFPDAGINAASGAPNGTYTLAGIRYPSDGSSTAWLINLEGVTAAPTGTPTQAAPGFGAIGAGAALLVLAGRKWRG
;
A
#
# COMPACT_ATOMS: atom_id res chain seq x y z
N MET A 1 55.95 -26.23 -35.23
CA MET A 1 55.40 -25.00 -34.64
C MET A 1 53.95 -25.26 -34.32
N ALA A 2 53.60 -25.39 -33.04
CA ALA A 2 52.22 -25.59 -32.59
C ALA A 2 51.61 -24.23 -32.28
N VAL A 3 50.52 -23.86 -32.96
CA VAL A 3 49.79 -22.62 -32.70
C VAL A 3 48.74 -22.93 -31.64
N LEU A 4 48.93 -22.33 -30.46
CA LEU A 4 48.01 -22.35 -29.34
C LEU A 4 46.85 -21.39 -29.65
N LEU A 5 45.64 -21.90 -29.87
CA LEU A 5 44.43 -21.06 -29.98
C LEU A 5 43.95 -20.74 -28.55
N ILE A 6 44.17 -19.50 -28.11
CA ILE A 6 43.56 -18.97 -26.89
C ILE A 6 42.17 -18.45 -27.27
N ALA A 7 41.13 -19.17 -26.85
CA ALA A 7 39.76 -18.67 -26.92
C ALA A 7 39.56 -17.63 -25.81
N VAL A 8 39.48 -16.36 -26.18
CA VAL A 8 39.07 -15.28 -25.27
C VAL A 8 37.55 -15.38 -25.12
N LEU A 9 37.09 -15.93 -23.99
CA LEU A 9 35.71 -15.78 -23.53
C LEU A 9 35.51 -14.32 -23.13
N LEU A 10 34.97 -13.53 -24.04
CA LEU A 10 34.35 -12.25 -23.71
C LEU A 10 33.08 -12.55 -22.93
N SER A 11 33.13 -12.43 -21.61
CA SER A 11 31.93 -12.32 -20.80
C SER A 11 31.19 -11.05 -21.24
N MET A 12 30.15 -11.21 -22.06
CA MET A 12 29.13 -10.18 -22.21
C MET A 12 28.49 -10.02 -20.84
N GLY A 13 28.95 -9.01 -20.08
CA GLY A 13 28.16 -8.51 -18.97
C GLY A 13 26.82 -8.08 -19.54
N MET A 14 25.74 -8.72 -19.09
CA MET A 14 24.41 -8.15 -19.29
C MET A 14 24.44 -6.80 -18.60
N ALA A 15 24.43 -5.73 -19.39
CA ALA A 15 24.14 -4.42 -18.87
C ALA A 15 22.70 -4.48 -18.37
N SER A 16 22.54 -4.63 -17.04
CA SER A 16 21.28 -4.32 -16.38
C SER A 16 20.90 -2.91 -16.80
N ALA A 17 19.75 -2.78 -17.45
CA ALA A 17 19.21 -1.47 -17.80
C ALA A 17 18.98 -0.72 -16.48
N ALA A 18 19.65 0.42 -16.32
CA ALA A 18 19.50 1.22 -15.11
C ALA A 18 18.04 1.67 -14.97
N THR A 19 17.37 1.25 -13.90
CA THR A 19 16.04 1.72 -13.54
C THR A 19 16.10 3.23 -13.34
N THR A 20 15.40 3.99 -14.19
CA THR A 20 15.42 5.45 -14.12
C THR A 20 14.49 5.94 -13.03
N THR A 21 14.93 6.94 -12.26
CA THR A 21 14.07 7.61 -11.29
C THR A 21 12.82 8.17 -11.99
N PRO A 22 11.61 7.90 -11.46
CA PRO A 22 10.37 8.45 -12.02
C PRO A 22 10.42 9.96 -12.16
N THR A 23 9.85 10.46 -13.25
CA THR A 23 9.71 11.90 -13.54
C THR A 23 8.37 12.41 -13.04
N ILE A 24 8.30 13.70 -12.70
CA ILE A 24 7.05 14.32 -12.26
C ILE A 24 6.20 14.60 -13.50
N ALA A 25 5.07 13.92 -13.64
CA ALA A 25 4.12 14.16 -14.73
C ALA A 25 3.29 15.41 -14.46
N TRP A 26 2.74 15.51 -13.25
CA TRP A 26 2.01 16.68 -12.77
C TRP A 26 2.07 16.77 -11.25
N ASN A 27 1.79 17.97 -10.74
CA ASN A 27 1.75 18.28 -9.32
C ASN A 27 0.64 19.32 -9.08
N ALA A 28 -0.29 19.02 -8.18
CA ALA A 28 -1.46 19.84 -7.89
C ALA A 28 -1.56 20.13 -6.38
N SER A 29 -1.93 21.36 -6.05
CA SER A 29 -2.29 21.79 -4.69
C SER A 29 -3.73 22.26 -4.69
N PHE A 30 -4.48 21.90 -3.64
CA PHE A 30 -5.93 22.12 -3.59
C PHE A 30 -6.27 23.23 -2.60
N SER A 31 -7.19 24.10 -3.00
CA SER A 31 -7.66 25.29 -2.29
C SER A 31 -9.18 25.39 -2.45
N PRO A 32 -9.90 26.13 -1.58
CA PRO A 32 -9.42 26.95 -0.46
C PRO A 32 -9.21 26.14 0.82
N GLU A 33 -8.52 26.75 1.78
CA GLU A 33 -8.37 26.41 3.21
C GLU A 33 -6.91 26.13 3.61
N SER A 34 -6.34 27.16 4.24
CA SER A 34 -5.12 27.06 5.05
C SER A 34 -5.27 25.87 6.01
N TYR A 35 -4.24 25.04 6.14
CA TYR A 35 -4.26 23.84 7.00
C TYR A 35 -5.09 22.70 6.44
N SER A 36 -4.78 22.28 5.22
CA SER A 36 -5.31 21.05 4.61
C SER A 36 -4.19 20.05 4.28
N LYS A 37 -4.57 18.76 4.21
CA LYS A 37 -3.73 17.66 3.70
C LYS A 37 -4.61 16.54 3.15
N PHE A 38 -4.06 15.67 2.31
CA PHE A 38 -4.67 14.37 2.00
C PHE A 38 -4.06 13.26 2.87
N ASP A 39 -4.90 12.33 3.30
CA ASP A 39 -4.55 11.15 4.10
C ASP A 39 -4.68 9.86 3.30
N ALA A 40 -5.52 9.83 2.25
CA ALA A 40 -5.68 8.68 1.37
C ALA A 40 -5.89 9.10 -0.09
N VAL A 41 -5.48 8.24 -1.01
CA VAL A 41 -5.71 8.39 -2.45
C VAL A 41 -5.90 7.02 -3.10
N ALA A 42 -6.81 6.93 -4.06
CA ALA A 42 -7.00 5.76 -4.89
C ALA A 42 -7.22 6.15 -6.36
N PRO A 43 -6.70 5.36 -7.33
CA PRO A 43 -7.07 5.48 -8.73
C PRO A 43 -8.52 5.05 -8.90
N ILE A 44 -9.16 5.58 -9.94
CA ILE A 44 -10.56 5.27 -10.26
C ILE A 44 -10.69 4.86 -11.73
N THR A 45 -11.76 4.15 -12.04
CA THR A 45 -11.94 3.43 -13.31
C THR A 45 -11.97 4.36 -14.53
N ASP A 46 -12.34 5.64 -14.36
CA ASP A 46 -12.34 6.64 -15.44
C ASP A 46 -10.96 7.25 -15.73
N GLY A 47 -9.91 6.78 -15.07
CA GLY A 47 -8.53 7.24 -15.25
C GLY A 47 -8.16 8.47 -14.41
N GLY A 48 -9.06 8.95 -13.54
CA GLY A 48 -8.78 9.97 -12.55
C GLY A 48 -8.32 9.41 -11.19
N TYR A 49 -8.47 10.23 -10.16
CA TYR A 49 -8.17 9.87 -8.78
C TYR A 49 -9.27 10.31 -7.82
N ILE A 50 -9.43 9.56 -6.73
CA ILE A 50 -10.21 9.97 -5.56
C ILE A 50 -9.26 10.16 -4.39
N ALA A 51 -9.28 11.36 -3.79
CA ALA A 51 -8.45 11.71 -2.65
C ALA A 51 -9.34 12.06 -1.45
N LEU A 52 -8.90 11.62 -0.27
CA LEU A 52 -9.57 11.88 0.99
C LEU A 52 -8.60 12.57 1.95
N GLY A 53 -9.05 13.64 2.58
CA GLY A 53 -8.20 14.47 3.43
C GLY A 53 -8.99 15.28 4.43
N PHE A 54 -8.28 16.13 5.17
CA PHE A 54 -8.92 17.10 6.06
C PHE A 54 -8.63 18.53 5.59
N ALA A 55 -9.56 19.42 5.90
CA ALA A 55 -9.37 20.87 5.80
C ALA A 55 -9.95 21.56 7.05
N VAL A 56 -9.32 22.66 7.46
CA VAL A 56 -9.75 23.48 8.60
C VAL A 56 -10.08 24.88 8.10
N THR A 57 -11.23 25.42 8.50
CA THR A 57 -11.65 26.76 8.06
C THR A 57 -10.86 27.89 8.71
N ASP A 58 -10.39 27.72 9.96
CA ASP A 58 -9.60 28.70 10.72
C ASP A 58 -8.67 28.03 11.76
N LEU A 59 -7.46 28.55 11.96
CA LEU A 59 -6.50 28.10 12.99
C LEU A 59 -7.07 28.02 14.41
N TYR A 60 -8.01 28.91 14.73
CA TYR A 60 -8.58 29.05 16.06
C TYR A 60 -10.10 29.07 15.97
N GLY A 61 -10.74 28.03 16.49
CA GLY A 61 -12.20 27.90 16.49
C GLY A 61 -12.80 27.50 15.14
N GLY A 62 -11.98 27.13 14.15
CA GLY A 62 -12.45 26.55 12.89
C GLY A 62 -12.99 25.13 13.08
N SER A 63 -13.87 24.71 12.17
CA SER A 63 -14.38 23.34 12.13
C SER A 63 -13.47 22.48 11.26
N GLU A 64 -13.23 21.25 11.69
CA GLU A 64 -12.53 20.23 10.90
C GLU A 64 -13.54 19.55 9.96
N TYR A 65 -13.19 19.45 8.68
CA TYR A 65 -13.99 18.75 7.68
C TYR A 65 -13.16 17.66 7.03
N THR A 66 -13.76 16.48 6.85
CA THR A 66 -13.26 15.52 5.87
C THR A 66 -13.67 16.00 4.48
N VAL A 67 -12.71 16.04 3.56
CA VAL A 67 -12.94 16.44 2.17
C VAL A 67 -12.64 15.26 1.26
N LEU A 68 -13.60 14.95 0.39
CA LEU A 68 -13.48 13.99 -0.70
C LEU A 68 -13.34 14.76 -2.00
N ILE A 69 -12.26 14.53 -2.75
CA ILE A 69 -11.97 15.24 -4.00
C ILE A 69 -11.77 14.22 -5.12
N LYS A 70 -12.56 14.36 -6.18
CA LYS A 70 -12.32 13.66 -7.44
C LYS A 70 -11.49 14.54 -8.36
N THR A 71 -10.48 13.96 -8.98
CA THR A 71 -9.69 14.61 -10.03
C THR A 71 -9.79 13.88 -11.35
N ASP A 72 -9.42 14.56 -12.44
CA ASP A 72 -9.07 13.89 -13.69
C ASP A 72 -7.68 13.23 -13.59
N GLY A 73 -7.25 12.56 -14.67
CA GLY A 73 -5.94 11.89 -14.73
C GLY A 73 -4.74 12.85 -14.75
N GLN A 74 -4.97 14.16 -14.88
CA GLN A 74 -3.96 15.21 -14.83
C GLN A 74 -3.93 15.93 -13.47
N GLY A 75 -4.73 15.46 -12.50
CA GLY A 75 -4.80 16.01 -11.15
C GLY A 75 -5.65 17.28 -11.04
N ASN A 76 -6.45 17.63 -12.06
CA ASN A 76 -7.37 18.76 -11.96
C ASN A 76 -8.63 18.35 -11.20
N GLU A 77 -9.10 19.19 -10.28
CA GLU A 77 -10.35 18.95 -9.54
C GLU A 77 -11.55 18.89 -10.50
N VAL A 78 -12.31 17.80 -10.41
CA VAL A 78 -13.60 17.61 -11.08
C VAL A 78 -14.73 18.03 -10.16
N TRP A 79 -14.69 17.56 -8.91
CA TRP A 79 -15.62 17.97 -7.86
C TRP A 79 -15.03 17.71 -6.47
N SER A 80 -15.58 18.38 -5.47
CA SER A 80 -15.29 18.16 -4.05
C SER A 80 -16.56 18.04 -3.20
N LYS A 81 -16.49 17.24 -2.13
CA LYS A 81 -17.55 17.04 -1.13
C LYS A 81 -16.98 17.16 0.27
N ARG A 82 -17.78 17.68 1.20
CA ARG A 82 -17.38 17.90 2.60
C ARG A 82 -18.27 17.09 3.53
N PHE A 83 -17.63 16.43 4.49
CA PHE A 83 -18.28 15.70 5.57
C PHE A 83 -17.85 16.33 6.89
N PRO A 84 -18.76 17.01 7.60
CA PRO A 84 -18.43 17.72 8.83
C PRO A 84 -18.16 16.76 9.99
N ASP A 85 -17.39 17.23 10.97
CA ASP A 85 -17.21 16.62 12.29
C ASP A 85 -16.60 15.20 12.25
N MET A 86 -15.72 14.94 11.28
CA MET A 86 -15.00 13.69 11.16
C MET A 86 -13.63 13.87 10.51
N ALA A 87 -12.69 13.04 10.91
CA ALA A 87 -11.36 12.90 10.33
C ALA A 87 -11.34 11.76 9.31
N PRO A 88 -10.58 11.90 8.21
CA PRO A 88 -10.45 10.87 7.18
C PRO A 88 -9.60 9.69 7.67
N ALA A 89 -9.82 8.51 7.10
CA ALA A 89 -8.91 7.37 7.26
C ALA A 89 -8.59 6.69 5.93
N SER A 90 -9.60 6.30 5.16
CA SER A 90 -9.39 5.47 3.97
C SER A 90 -10.52 5.67 2.96
N VAL A 91 -10.22 5.51 1.68
CA VAL A 91 -11.19 5.60 0.58
C VAL A 91 -10.88 4.54 -0.48
N ALA A 92 -11.92 3.96 -1.06
CA ALA A 92 -11.81 3.06 -2.21
C ALA A 92 -12.98 3.25 -3.18
N GLU A 93 -12.74 2.98 -4.47
CA GLU A 93 -13.80 2.89 -5.49
C GLU A 93 -14.56 1.57 -5.32
N THR A 94 -15.88 1.62 -5.52
CA THR A 94 -16.76 0.45 -5.49
C THR A 94 -17.08 -0.02 -6.91
N ALA A 95 -17.51 -1.27 -7.08
CA ALA A 95 -17.70 -1.89 -8.40
C ALA A 95 -18.73 -1.19 -9.31
N ASP A 96 -19.63 -0.39 -8.73
CA ASP A 96 -20.63 0.41 -9.46
C ASP A 96 -20.16 1.84 -9.77
N GLY A 97 -18.91 2.20 -9.45
CA GLY A 97 -18.30 3.50 -9.69
C GLY A 97 -18.55 4.55 -8.59
N GLY A 98 -19.23 4.20 -7.51
CA GLY A 98 -19.29 5.03 -6.30
C GLY A 98 -18.07 4.84 -5.38
N TYR A 99 -18.09 5.42 -4.19
CA TYR A 99 -17.00 5.30 -3.22
C TYR A 99 -17.43 4.74 -1.87
N ILE A 100 -16.49 4.11 -1.19
CA ILE A 100 -16.60 3.70 0.22
C ILE A 100 -15.52 4.41 1.02
N ILE A 101 -15.90 5.01 2.15
CA ILE A 101 -15.06 5.89 2.96
C ILE A 101 -15.05 5.39 4.40
N GLY A 102 -13.85 5.25 4.96
CA GLY A 102 -13.62 5.14 6.39
C GLY A 102 -13.28 6.52 6.96
N ALA A 103 -14.02 6.94 7.96
CA ALA A 103 -13.78 8.18 8.71
C ALA A 103 -14.01 7.94 10.20
N TYR A 104 -13.51 8.81 11.07
CA TYR A 104 -13.75 8.71 12.51
C TYR A 104 -13.94 10.08 13.15
N ASN A 105 -14.74 10.14 14.20
CA ASN A 105 -14.80 11.29 15.10
C ASN A 105 -14.13 10.89 16.42
N THR A 106 -13.36 11.80 17.00
CA THR A 106 -12.88 11.69 18.38
C THR A 106 -13.40 12.85 19.21
N SER A 107 -13.95 12.53 20.37
CA SER A 107 -14.32 13.49 21.40
C SER A 107 -13.44 13.29 22.63
N ARG A 108 -13.20 14.38 23.35
CA ARG A 108 -12.42 14.39 24.59
C ARG A 108 -13.31 14.84 25.73
N THR A 109 -13.53 13.95 26.69
CA THR A 109 -14.28 14.24 27.91
C THR A 109 -13.37 14.19 29.12
N VAL A 110 -13.69 14.97 30.16
CA VAL A 110 -12.98 14.91 31.45
C VAL A 110 -13.86 14.17 32.46
N VAL A 111 -13.37 13.04 32.96
CA VAL A 111 -13.98 12.27 34.05
C VAL A 111 -12.95 12.14 35.16
N ASP A 112 -13.30 12.56 36.39
CA ASP A 112 -12.42 12.49 37.58
C ASP A 112 -11.00 13.04 37.34
N GLN A 113 -10.92 14.24 36.73
CA GLN A 113 -9.66 14.91 36.36
C GLN A 113 -8.78 14.15 35.34
N ARG A 114 -9.33 13.15 34.65
CA ARG A 114 -8.66 12.38 33.59
C ARG A 114 -9.34 12.58 32.24
N PHE A 115 -8.54 12.62 31.17
CA PHE A 115 -9.03 12.81 29.80
C PHE A 115 -9.44 11.50 29.14
N VAL A 116 -10.74 11.24 29.03
CA VAL A 116 -11.29 10.09 28.32
C VAL A 116 -11.49 10.44 26.85
N TYR A 117 -10.90 9.65 25.95
CA TYR A 117 -11.19 9.72 24.52
C TYR A 117 -12.32 8.75 24.20
N GLN A 118 -13.34 9.24 23.50
CA GLN A 118 -14.42 8.43 22.96
C GLN A 118 -14.56 8.77 21.50
N GLY A 119 -14.65 7.77 20.65
CA GLY A 119 -14.75 7.98 19.23
C GLY A 119 -15.74 7.03 18.58
N SER A 120 -16.18 7.38 17.39
CA SER A 120 -16.95 6.48 16.53
C SER A 120 -16.36 6.54 15.14
N SER A 121 -16.23 5.38 14.51
CA SER A 121 -15.92 5.31 13.10
C SER A 121 -17.18 5.29 12.27
N PHE A 122 -17.06 5.75 11.04
CA PHE A 122 -18.11 5.79 10.05
C PHE A 122 -17.64 5.05 8.81
N LEU A 123 -18.50 4.18 8.30
CA LEU A 123 -18.40 3.64 6.95
C LEU A 123 -19.43 4.35 6.11
N ILE A 124 -18.98 5.15 5.15
CA ILE A 124 -19.84 6.05 4.37
C ILE A 124 -19.78 5.62 2.90
N ARG A 125 -20.95 5.35 2.33
CA ARG A 125 -21.13 5.04 0.91
C ARG A 125 -21.59 6.28 0.16
N THR A 126 -21.01 6.51 -1.01
CA THR A 126 -21.39 7.62 -1.89
C THR A 126 -21.59 7.18 -3.34
N ASP A 127 -22.48 7.83 -4.07
CA ASP A 127 -22.57 7.63 -5.53
C ASP A 127 -21.30 8.12 -6.26
N ALA A 128 -21.23 7.92 -7.58
CA ALA A 128 -20.11 8.36 -8.41
C ALA A 128 -19.92 9.89 -8.45
N ALA A 129 -20.91 10.66 -8.02
CA ALA A 129 -20.86 12.11 -7.88
C ALA A 129 -20.48 12.56 -6.44
N GLY A 130 -20.13 11.61 -5.56
CA GLY A 130 -19.76 11.84 -4.17
C GLY A 130 -20.93 12.18 -3.25
N THR A 131 -22.18 11.99 -3.70
CA THR A 131 -23.37 12.18 -2.86
C THR A 131 -23.52 10.99 -1.93
N GLU A 132 -23.65 11.24 -0.63
CA GLU A 132 -23.85 10.17 0.35
C GLU A 132 -25.17 9.43 0.12
N GLU A 133 -25.08 8.10 0.06
CA GLU A 133 -26.21 7.19 -0.04
C GLU A 133 -26.61 6.64 1.33
N TRP A 134 -25.61 6.23 2.12
CA TRP A 134 -25.79 5.77 3.48
C TRP A 134 -24.50 5.86 4.29
N ARG A 135 -24.65 5.80 5.62
CA ARG A 135 -23.54 5.62 6.54
C ARG A 135 -23.88 4.62 7.64
N GLN A 136 -22.87 3.85 8.06
CA GLN A 136 -22.91 3.01 9.26
C GLN A 136 -22.00 3.58 10.33
N VAL A 137 -22.37 3.39 11.60
CA VAL A 137 -21.59 3.86 12.75
C VAL A 137 -21.03 2.67 13.49
N PHE A 138 -19.72 2.70 13.75
CA PHE A 138 -19.01 1.73 14.57
C PHE A 138 -18.53 2.43 15.84
N PRO A 139 -19.30 2.33 16.94
CA PRO A 139 -18.93 2.91 18.22
C PRO A 139 -17.59 2.37 18.69
N ASP A 140 -16.82 3.22 19.36
CA ASP A 140 -15.56 2.88 20.00
C ASP A 140 -14.48 2.34 19.05
N MET A 141 -14.69 2.39 17.73
CA MET A 141 -13.70 1.99 16.74
C MET A 141 -12.94 3.20 16.20
N LYS A 142 -11.64 3.04 15.99
CA LYS A 142 -10.80 3.83 15.08
C LYS A 142 -10.54 3.01 13.83
N VAL A 143 -11.19 3.38 12.73
CA VAL A 143 -10.94 2.78 11.42
C VAL A 143 -9.59 3.24 10.87
N SER A 144 -8.89 2.34 10.19
CA SER A 144 -7.62 2.59 9.53
C SER A 144 -7.68 2.26 8.05
N ALA A 145 -8.39 1.19 7.65
CA ALA A 145 -8.57 0.82 6.26
C ALA A 145 -10.01 0.37 5.97
N VAL A 146 -10.50 0.69 4.77
CA VAL A 146 -11.73 0.12 4.21
C VAL A 146 -11.45 -0.40 2.81
N GLN A 147 -11.97 -1.57 2.47
CA GLN A 147 -11.84 -2.14 1.12
C GLN A 147 -13.11 -2.88 0.68
N PRO A 148 -13.55 -2.73 -0.58
CA PRO A 148 -14.60 -3.57 -1.15
C PRO A 148 -14.17 -5.04 -1.20
N THR A 149 -15.12 -5.94 -1.03
CA THR A 149 -14.92 -7.39 -1.16
C THR A 149 -15.62 -7.91 -2.42
N ALA A 150 -15.12 -9.01 -3.00
CA ALA A 150 -15.60 -9.55 -4.27
C ALA A 150 -17.10 -9.97 -4.26
N ASP A 151 -17.63 -10.27 -3.07
CA ASP A 151 -19.04 -10.58 -2.84
C ASP A 151 -19.96 -9.33 -2.75
N GLY A 152 -19.41 -8.13 -3.00
CA GLY A 152 -20.14 -6.87 -2.99
C GLY A 152 -20.30 -6.22 -1.61
N GLY A 153 -19.63 -6.75 -0.58
CA GLY A 153 -19.55 -6.13 0.75
C GLY A 153 -18.28 -5.31 0.96
N TYR A 154 -17.95 -5.05 2.23
CA TYR A 154 -16.75 -4.30 2.61
C TYR A 154 -16.04 -4.91 3.82
N ALA A 155 -14.71 -4.86 3.82
CA ALA A 155 -13.87 -5.06 4.98
C ALA A 155 -13.56 -3.71 5.65
N VAL A 156 -13.78 -3.63 6.96
CA VAL A 156 -13.50 -2.44 7.79
C VAL A 156 -12.49 -2.85 8.85
N ILE A 157 -11.29 -2.27 8.80
CA ILE A 157 -10.15 -2.68 9.62
C ILE A 157 -9.72 -1.50 10.48
N GLY A 158 -9.36 -1.79 11.73
CA GLY A 158 -8.90 -0.78 12.66
C GLY A 158 -8.72 -1.35 14.06
N TRP A 159 -8.98 -0.55 15.08
CA TRP A 159 -8.86 -0.98 16.47
C TRP A 159 -9.83 -0.23 17.37
N LEU A 160 -10.12 -0.81 18.53
CA LEU A 160 -11.04 -0.22 19.51
C LEU A 160 -10.30 0.81 20.38
N TRP A 161 -10.91 1.99 20.55
CA TRP A 161 -10.49 3.00 21.51
C TRP A 161 -10.61 2.44 22.92
N ASN A 162 -9.50 2.42 23.66
CA ASN A 162 -9.54 1.94 25.03
C ASN A 162 -10.12 2.98 25.99
N PRO A 163 -10.89 2.56 27.00
CA PRO A 163 -11.08 3.38 28.19
C PRO A 163 -9.73 3.58 28.91
N LEU A 164 -9.52 4.77 29.46
CA LEU A 164 -8.31 5.08 30.23
C LEU A 164 -8.11 4.09 31.40
N GLY A 165 -6.92 3.50 31.50
CA GLY A 165 -6.55 2.57 32.57
C GLY A 165 -5.97 1.24 32.08
N SER A 166 -6.10 0.93 30.79
CA SER A 166 -5.45 -0.20 30.14
C SER A 166 -4.63 0.27 28.92
N GLU A 167 -3.49 0.91 29.22
CA GLU A 167 -2.45 1.18 28.19
C GLU A 167 -2.00 -0.13 27.48
N SER A 168 -2.34 -1.29 28.06
CA SER A 168 -2.06 -2.66 27.60
C SER A 168 -3.16 -3.33 26.76
N ASP A 169 -4.41 -2.83 26.69
CA ASP A 169 -5.53 -3.59 26.10
C ASP A 169 -6.05 -3.02 24.78
N THR A 170 -5.18 -2.53 23.88
CA THR A 170 -5.70 -2.19 22.53
C THR A 170 -6.23 -3.45 21.87
N THR A 171 -7.33 -3.32 21.11
CA THR A 171 -7.95 -4.48 20.47
C THR A 171 -8.11 -4.20 18.98
N ALA A 172 -7.34 -4.89 18.15
CA ALA A 172 -7.48 -4.81 16.71
C ALA A 172 -8.82 -5.43 16.33
N THR A 173 -9.46 -4.89 15.29
CA THR A 173 -10.75 -5.36 14.83
C THR A 173 -10.82 -5.37 13.32
N ILE A 174 -11.48 -6.39 12.79
CA ILE A 174 -11.91 -6.46 11.40
C ILE A 174 -13.41 -6.78 11.39
N ILE A 175 -14.16 -6.00 10.62
CA ILE A 175 -15.60 -6.17 10.44
C ILE A 175 -15.84 -6.39 8.95
N LYS A 176 -16.43 -7.53 8.61
CA LYS A 176 -16.97 -7.76 7.27
C LYS A 176 -18.42 -7.32 7.26
N THR A 177 -18.80 -6.64 6.19
CA THR A 177 -20.15 -6.14 5.96
C THR A 177 -20.72 -6.67 4.65
N ASP A 178 -22.04 -6.56 4.49
CA ASP A 178 -22.71 -6.66 3.20
C ASP A 178 -22.61 -5.33 2.41
N GLY A 179 -23.19 -5.29 1.21
CA GLY A 179 -23.17 -4.09 0.35
C GLY A 179 -23.94 -2.88 0.91
N ASN A 180 -24.76 -3.07 1.94
CA ASN A 180 -25.49 -2.01 2.66
C ASN A 180 -24.76 -1.58 3.95
N GLY A 181 -23.54 -2.11 4.18
CA GLY A 181 -22.72 -1.86 5.36
C GLY A 181 -23.16 -2.63 6.60
N GLN A 182 -24.14 -3.54 6.51
CA GLN A 182 -24.56 -4.33 7.66
C GLN A 182 -23.50 -5.37 8.01
N PRO A 183 -23.03 -5.45 9.26
CA PRO A 183 -22.03 -6.45 9.66
C PRO A 183 -22.52 -7.88 9.43
N THR A 184 -21.77 -8.67 8.67
CA THR A 184 -22.01 -10.10 8.46
C THR A 184 -21.22 -10.93 9.47
N TRP A 185 -19.99 -10.52 9.77
CA TRP A 185 -19.17 -11.07 10.85
C TRP A 185 -18.15 -10.03 11.31
N ASN A 186 -17.64 -10.19 12.53
CA ASN A 186 -16.55 -9.37 13.05
C ASN A 186 -15.59 -10.23 13.87
N ARG A 187 -14.36 -9.75 14.00
CA ARG A 187 -13.34 -10.38 14.82
C ARG A 187 -12.50 -9.34 15.54
N THR A 188 -12.22 -9.62 16.81
CA THR A 188 -11.35 -8.81 17.67
C THR A 188 -10.09 -9.58 18.05
N ILE A 189 -8.95 -8.89 18.10
CA ILE A 189 -7.65 -9.43 18.50
C ILE A 189 -7.09 -8.57 19.64
N PRO A 190 -7.23 -9.02 20.91
CA PRO A 190 -6.75 -8.28 22.07
C PRO A 190 -5.22 -8.08 22.07
N GLY A 191 -4.76 -7.01 22.69
CA GLY A 191 -3.35 -6.64 22.79
C GLY A 191 -2.73 -6.13 21.49
N LYS A 192 -3.53 -5.62 20.55
CA LYS A 192 -3.08 -5.17 19.23
C LYS A 192 -3.82 -3.93 18.76
N ALA A 193 -3.17 -3.15 17.92
CA ALA A 193 -3.80 -2.10 17.12
C ALA A 193 -3.48 -2.32 15.64
N ALA A 194 -4.51 -2.52 14.81
CA ALA A 194 -4.33 -2.67 13.36
C ALA A 194 -4.36 -1.30 12.68
N TYR A 195 -3.27 -0.96 11.99
CA TYR A 195 -3.09 0.29 11.25
C TYR A 195 -3.24 0.09 9.74
N ALA A 196 -3.13 -1.15 9.26
CA ALA A 196 -3.18 -1.51 7.86
C ALA A 196 -3.97 -2.80 7.65
N GLY A 197 -4.48 -2.98 6.44
CA GLY A 197 -4.91 -4.27 5.96
C GLY A 197 -5.60 -4.22 4.61
N ILE A 198 -5.57 -5.36 3.92
CA ILE A 198 -6.09 -5.52 2.56
C ILE A 198 -6.93 -6.80 2.44
N VAL A 199 -7.86 -6.80 1.49
CA VAL A 199 -8.53 -7.98 0.97
C VAL A 199 -7.59 -8.66 -0.01
N THR A 200 -7.42 -9.97 0.12
CA THR A 200 -6.42 -10.71 -0.62
C THR A 200 -7.03 -11.38 -1.85
N ALA A 201 -6.21 -11.76 -2.83
CA ALA A 201 -6.68 -12.26 -4.12
C ALA A 201 -7.53 -13.55 -4.01
N ASP A 202 -7.32 -14.35 -2.97
CA ASP A 202 -8.09 -15.53 -2.62
C ASP A 202 -9.40 -15.23 -1.86
N GLY A 203 -9.71 -13.95 -1.59
CA GLY A 203 -10.87 -13.49 -0.84
C GLY A 203 -10.69 -13.46 0.67
N GLY A 204 -9.49 -13.79 1.18
CA GLY A 204 -9.12 -13.63 2.58
C GLY A 204 -8.72 -12.20 2.95
N TYR A 205 -8.00 -12.06 4.06
CA TYR A 205 -7.55 -10.77 4.58
C TYR A 205 -6.17 -10.87 5.19
N ILE A 206 -5.35 -9.84 5.00
CA ILE A 206 -4.14 -9.63 5.79
C ILE A 206 -4.29 -8.30 6.53
N ILE A 207 -4.08 -8.31 7.84
CA ILE A 207 -4.09 -7.10 8.68
C ILE A 207 -2.74 -6.95 9.37
N GLY A 208 -2.33 -5.70 9.59
CA GLY A 208 -1.07 -5.39 10.25
C GLY A 208 -1.15 -4.16 11.11
N GLY A 209 -0.19 -4.05 12.02
CA GLY A 209 -0.06 -2.90 12.89
C GLY A 209 0.98 -3.15 13.96
N THR A 210 0.63 -2.92 15.22
CA THR A 210 1.55 -3.10 16.36
C THR A 210 0.87 -3.73 17.56
N THR A 211 1.62 -4.51 18.35
CA THR A 211 1.19 -4.99 19.67
C THR A 211 1.29 -3.94 20.76
N SER A 212 1.95 -2.82 20.48
CA SER A 212 2.21 -1.77 21.47
C SER A 212 2.11 -0.38 20.83
N PRO A 213 0.89 0.18 20.69
CA PRO A 213 0.65 1.39 19.91
C PRO A 213 1.19 2.70 20.50
N PHE A 214 1.85 2.67 21.66
CA PHE A 214 2.29 3.87 22.40
C PHE A 214 3.79 3.95 22.65
N ASN A 215 4.55 2.87 22.45
CA ASN A 215 6.00 2.82 22.65
C ASN A 215 6.77 2.70 21.32
N ASN A 216 6.16 2.17 20.25
CA ASN A 216 6.81 1.88 18.97
C ASN A 216 8.10 1.04 19.14
N ASP A 217 8.06 0.03 20.01
CA ASP A 217 9.23 -0.82 20.27
C ASP A 217 9.50 -1.76 19.08
N LEU A 218 10.77 -2.05 18.82
CA LEU A 218 11.16 -3.02 17.79
C LEU A 218 10.68 -4.42 18.19
N GLY A 219 10.07 -5.14 17.25
CA GLY A 219 9.52 -6.48 17.51
C GLY A 219 8.00 -6.51 17.69
N ASP A 220 7.37 -5.33 17.75
CA ASP A 220 5.94 -5.20 18.01
C ASP A 220 5.09 -5.14 16.75
N ALA A 221 5.71 -4.96 15.57
CA ALA A 221 5.01 -5.10 14.30
C ALA A 221 4.43 -6.50 14.15
N PHE A 222 3.14 -6.61 13.82
CA PHE A 222 2.50 -7.89 13.55
C PHE A 222 1.83 -7.90 12.17
N LEU A 223 1.74 -9.09 11.60
CA LEU A 223 0.82 -9.42 10.51
C LEU A 223 -0.06 -10.61 10.92
N LEU A 224 -1.32 -10.58 10.54
CA LEU A 224 -2.32 -11.62 10.77
C LEU A 224 -3.04 -11.91 9.46
N ARG A 225 -2.90 -13.14 8.96
CA ARG A 225 -3.64 -13.63 7.79
C ARG A 225 -4.90 -14.37 8.24
N LEU A 226 -6.00 -14.04 7.58
CA LEU A 226 -7.31 -14.62 7.78
C LEU A 226 -7.83 -15.21 6.46
N ASP A 227 -8.63 -16.27 6.54
CA ASP A 227 -9.43 -16.73 5.41
C ASP A 227 -10.68 -15.85 5.18
N ALA A 228 -11.46 -16.17 4.15
CA ALA A 228 -12.66 -15.42 3.78
C ALA A 228 -13.74 -15.39 4.89
N GLU A 229 -13.78 -16.42 5.73
CA GLU A 229 -14.67 -16.56 6.89
C GLU A 229 -14.08 -15.93 8.16
N GLY A 230 -12.92 -15.27 8.06
CA GLY A 230 -12.28 -14.58 9.16
C GLY A 230 -11.57 -15.50 10.16
N GLN A 231 -11.31 -16.78 9.82
CA GLN A 231 -10.51 -17.70 10.63
C GLN A 231 -9.02 -17.43 10.45
N THR A 232 -8.23 -17.69 11.50
CA THR A 232 -6.78 -17.41 11.46
C THR A 232 -6.07 -18.49 10.67
N LEU A 233 -5.35 -18.07 9.63
CA LEU A 233 -4.40 -18.92 8.93
C LEU A 233 -3.04 -18.88 9.63
N TRP A 234 -2.53 -17.68 9.92
CA TRP A 234 -1.31 -17.50 10.71
C TRP A 234 -1.22 -16.10 11.31
N GLU A 235 -0.38 -15.99 12.35
CA GLU A 235 -0.01 -14.73 12.99
C GLU A 235 1.51 -14.73 13.25
N ARG A 236 2.16 -13.60 12.97
CA ARG A 236 3.61 -13.41 13.15
C ARG A 236 3.92 -12.00 13.60
N ASN A 237 4.99 -11.87 14.38
CA ASN A 237 5.61 -10.61 14.72
C ASN A 237 6.94 -10.46 13.98
N TYR A 238 7.32 -9.22 13.69
CA TYR A 238 8.53 -8.89 12.93
C TYR A 238 9.36 -7.86 13.69
N GLN A 239 10.67 -7.82 13.42
CA GLN A 239 11.63 -6.91 14.08
C GLN A 239 11.50 -5.46 13.59
N ALA A 240 10.26 -4.97 13.47
CA ALA A 240 9.87 -3.63 13.10
C ALA A 240 8.89 -3.07 14.17
N PRO A 241 8.69 -1.74 14.26
CA PRO A 241 7.79 -1.16 15.26
C PRO A 241 6.29 -1.30 14.96
N VAL A 242 5.88 -0.89 13.76
CA VAL A 242 4.46 -0.75 13.39
C VAL A 242 4.34 -0.93 11.88
N VAL A 243 3.45 -1.83 11.43
CA VAL A 243 3.09 -1.91 10.01
C VAL A 243 2.11 -0.78 9.66
N TYR A 244 2.43 0.03 8.65
CA TYR A 244 1.59 1.14 8.19
C TYR A 244 0.86 0.86 6.89
N ASP A 245 1.43 0.07 6.00
CA ASP A 245 0.77 -0.32 4.76
C ASP A 245 1.26 -1.70 4.29
N ILE A 246 0.41 -2.37 3.52
CA ILE A 246 0.61 -3.74 3.03
C ILE A 246 0.12 -3.82 1.59
N THR A 247 0.90 -4.47 0.73
CA THR A 247 0.45 -4.90 -0.60
C THR A 247 0.75 -6.38 -0.79
N GLU A 248 -0.20 -7.10 -1.39
CA GLU A 248 0.00 -8.49 -1.85
C GLU A 248 0.69 -8.45 -3.21
N THR A 249 1.63 -9.37 -3.43
CA THR A 249 2.31 -9.57 -4.71
C THR A 249 1.56 -10.58 -5.58
N ASP A 250 1.84 -10.60 -6.89
CA ASP A 250 1.23 -11.55 -7.83
C ASP A 250 1.50 -13.03 -7.48
N ASP A 251 2.56 -13.30 -6.71
CA ASP A 251 2.92 -14.64 -6.22
C ASP A 251 2.48 -14.92 -4.77
N GLY A 252 1.62 -14.08 -4.19
CA GLY A 252 0.97 -14.33 -2.89
C GLY A 252 1.80 -13.94 -1.66
N ARG A 253 2.94 -13.26 -1.84
CA ARG A 253 3.75 -12.69 -0.76
C ARG A 253 3.17 -11.36 -0.30
N PHE A 254 3.55 -10.90 0.90
CA PHE A 254 3.15 -9.60 1.42
C PHE A 254 4.36 -8.67 1.57
N PHE A 255 4.34 -7.57 0.83
CA PHE A 255 5.25 -6.47 1.03
C PHE A 255 4.63 -5.45 1.98
N TYR A 256 5.39 -5.01 2.99
CA TYR A 256 4.88 -4.08 4.00
C TYR A 256 5.87 -2.97 4.33
N THR A 257 5.33 -1.83 4.76
CA THR A 257 6.11 -0.69 5.23
C THR A 257 5.88 -0.45 6.72
N SER A 258 6.87 0.16 7.35
CA SER A 258 6.87 0.45 8.79
C SER A 258 7.58 1.78 9.06
N ASN A 259 7.49 2.24 10.31
CA ASN A 259 8.46 3.18 10.87
C ASN A 259 9.88 2.63 10.67
N TYR A 260 10.73 3.32 9.90
CA TYR A 260 12.15 3.02 9.71
C TYR A 260 12.49 1.67 9.08
N TRP A 261 11.49 0.88 8.68
CA TRP A 261 11.67 -0.47 8.16
C TRP A 261 10.70 -0.75 7.03
N TYR A 262 11.04 -1.72 6.19
CA TYR A 262 10.17 -2.32 5.18
C TYR A 262 10.60 -3.77 4.97
N GLY A 263 9.65 -4.64 4.65
CA GLY A 263 9.90 -6.08 4.63
C GLY A 263 9.03 -6.82 3.64
N LEU A 264 9.45 -8.04 3.34
CA LEU A 264 8.72 -8.98 2.51
C LEU A 264 8.56 -10.29 3.27
N VAL A 265 7.36 -10.84 3.23
CA VAL A 265 7.03 -12.13 3.86
C VAL A 265 6.39 -13.05 2.85
N GLU A 266 6.64 -14.35 3.00
CA GLU A 266 5.98 -15.39 2.22
C GLU A 266 4.48 -15.48 2.53
N GLU A 267 3.75 -16.21 1.69
CA GLU A 267 2.30 -16.47 1.86
C GLU A 267 1.97 -17.04 3.26
N ASP A 268 2.88 -17.81 3.86
CA ASP A 268 2.73 -18.41 5.19
C ASP A 268 3.22 -17.52 6.35
N GLY A 269 3.63 -16.29 6.04
CA GLY A 269 4.13 -15.30 6.99
C GLY A 269 5.62 -15.43 7.33
N THR A 270 6.36 -16.36 6.72
CA THR A 270 7.81 -16.47 6.92
C THR A 270 8.52 -15.23 6.37
N GLU A 271 9.41 -14.62 7.16
CA GLU A 271 10.19 -13.46 6.70
C GLU A 271 11.16 -13.87 5.59
N VAL A 272 11.07 -13.18 4.45
CA VAL A 272 12.05 -13.29 3.36
C VAL A 272 13.23 -12.36 3.64
N TRP A 273 12.91 -11.09 3.88
CA TRP A 273 13.87 -10.07 4.29
C TRP A 273 13.18 -8.92 5.01
N LEU A 274 13.98 -8.21 5.82
CA LEU A 274 13.62 -6.98 6.51
C LEU A 274 14.78 -5.98 6.38
N LYS A 275 14.48 -4.75 5.98
CA LYS A 275 15.47 -3.72 5.67
C LYS A 275 15.15 -2.43 6.43
N ASN A 276 16.19 -1.74 6.90
CA ASN A 276 16.08 -0.47 7.61
C ASN A 276 16.23 0.72 6.63
N ILE A 277 15.48 1.80 6.84
CA ILE A 277 15.50 3.05 6.05
C ILE A 277 15.79 4.29 6.91
N GLU A 278 16.42 4.11 8.05
CA GLU A 278 17.02 5.12 8.94
C GLU A 278 16.34 6.50 8.95
N GLY A 279 15.35 6.67 9.82
CA GLY A 279 14.68 7.97 9.99
C GLY A 279 13.56 8.24 8.99
N LEU A 280 13.39 7.40 7.96
CA LEU A 280 12.25 7.44 7.05
C LEU A 280 11.09 6.59 7.58
N SER A 281 9.89 7.16 7.64
CA SER A 281 8.65 6.43 7.97
C SER A 281 7.90 6.11 6.68
N GLY A 282 7.76 4.81 6.35
CA GLY A 282 7.06 4.37 5.15
C GLY A 282 5.55 4.28 5.40
N HIS A 283 4.79 5.25 4.88
CA HIS A 283 3.34 5.33 5.05
C HIS A 283 2.56 4.63 3.94
N ALA A 284 3.21 4.31 2.82
CA ALA A 284 2.56 3.64 1.70
C ALA A 284 3.49 2.64 1.02
N ALA A 285 2.92 1.51 0.65
CA ALA A 285 3.51 0.41 -0.07
C ALA A 285 2.87 0.29 -1.46
N ALA A 286 3.67 0.07 -2.50
CA ALA A 286 3.16 -0.24 -3.82
C ALA A 286 4.06 -1.23 -4.55
N LEU A 287 3.52 -1.89 -5.57
CA LEU A 287 4.29 -2.74 -6.45
C LEU A 287 4.88 -1.93 -7.60
N GLN A 288 6.02 -2.38 -8.11
CA GLN A 288 6.57 -1.95 -9.37
C GLN A 288 7.07 -3.14 -10.19
N PRO A 289 7.26 -2.99 -11.52
CA PRO A 289 7.88 -4.05 -12.30
C PRO A 289 9.23 -4.48 -11.73
N GLY A 290 9.32 -5.72 -11.24
CA GLY A 290 10.54 -6.30 -10.66
C GLY A 290 10.92 -5.77 -9.28
N GLY A 291 9.96 -5.29 -8.48
CA GLY A 291 10.20 -4.98 -7.07
C GLY A 291 9.10 -4.14 -6.42
N TYR A 292 9.50 -3.27 -5.49
CA TYR A 292 8.57 -2.59 -4.59
C TYR A 292 8.81 -1.09 -4.55
N VAL A 293 7.81 -0.34 -4.07
CA VAL A 293 7.89 1.10 -3.84
C VAL A 293 7.46 1.42 -2.42
N VAL A 294 8.23 2.29 -1.79
CA VAL A 294 7.92 2.85 -0.47
C VAL A 294 7.85 4.35 -0.59
N ALA A 295 6.76 4.92 -0.09
CA ALA A 295 6.60 6.37 0.03
C ALA A 295 6.24 6.74 1.46
N GLY A 296 6.62 7.94 1.87
CA GLY A 296 6.31 8.42 3.21
C GLY A 296 7.05 9.68 3.57
N THR A 297 7.31 9.85 4.86
CA THR A 297 7.88 11.10 5.40
C THR A 297 9.08 10.83 6.29
N ASN A 298 10.09 11.68 6.18
CA ASN A 298 11.22 11.69 7.10
C ASN A 298 10.77 12.17 8.49
N ALA A 299 10.91 11.33 9.50
CA ALA A 299 10.42 11.60 10.85
C ALA A 299 11.11 12.79 11.54
N ARG A 300 12.27 13.24 11.04
CA ARG A 300 13.02 14.37 11.61
C ARG A 300 12.78 15.67 10.87
N THR A 301 12.74 15.62 9.54
CA THR A 301 12.64 16.82 8.70
C THR A 301 11.23 17.10 8.19
N SER A 302 10.32 16.13 8.32
CA SER A 302 8.98 16.15 7.70
C SER A 302 8.99 16.19 6.16
N GLU A 303 10.14 15.97 5.54
CA GLU A 303 10.28 15.92 4.09
C GLU A 303 9.75 14.58 3.55
N GLY A 304 9.01 14.65 2.46
CA GLY A 304 8.44 13.51 1.77
C GLY A 304 9.53 12.77 1.02
N PHE A 305 9.39 11.46 0.91
CA PHE A 305 10.26 10.64 0.07
C PHE A 305 9.46 9.57 -0.67
N ILE A 306 10.05 9.11 -1.75
CA ILE A 306 9.66 7.89 -2.44
C ILE A 306 10.93 7.19 -2.94
N PHE A 307 10.99 5.87 -2.80
CA PHE A 307 12.03 5.07 -3.42
C PHE A 307 11.43 3.78 -3.99
N GLY A 308 12.10 3.23 -5.00
CA GLY A 308 11.80 1.92 -5.55
C GLY A 308 12.96 0.96 -5.35
N THR A 309 12.63 -0.32 -5.20
CA THR A 309 13.58 -1.40 -4.95
C THR A 309 13.50 -2.49 -6.01
N ASP A 310 14.51 -3.35 -6.08
CA ASP A 310 14.35 -4.66 -6.72
C ASP A 310 13.56 -5.63 -5.81
N GLU A 311 13.39 -6.87 -6.27
CA GLU A 311 12.71 -7.96 -5.55
C GLU A 311 13.42 -8.37 -4.23
N ASP A 312 14.71 -8.06 -4.09
CA ASP A 312 15.52 -8.34 -2.91
C ASP A 312 15.51 -7.19 -1.87
N GLY A 313 14.75 -6.12 -2.17
CA GLY A 313 14.66 -4.93 -1.34
C GLY A 313 15.92 -4.05 -1.43
N THR A 314 16.67 -4.09 -2.52
CA THR A 314 17.76 -3.13 -2.77
C THR A 314 17.21 -1.89 -3.43
N ILE A 315 17.46 -0.72 -2.86
CA ILE A 315 17.00 0.57 -3.41
C ILE A 315 17.69 0.83 -4.77
N LEU A 316 16.88 0.99 -5.82
CA LEU A 316 17.32 1.27 -7.18
C LEU A 316 17.28 2.76 -7.51
N TRP A 317 16.27 3.46 -7.00
CA TRP A 317 16.07 4.88 -7.20
C TRP A 317 15.37 5.51 -6.00
N ASN A 318 15.58 6.80 -5.77
CA ASN A 318 14.86 7.57 -4.76
C ASN A 318 14.62 9.01 -5.22
N ARG A 319 13.67 9.67 -4.56
CA ARG A 319 13.34 11.08 -4.72
C ARG A 319 12.86 11.64 -3.38
N THR A 320 13.23 12.87 -3.09
CA THR A 320 12.77 13.62 -1.91
C THR A 320 11.95 14.85 -2.31
N PHE A 321 11.09 15.29 -1.39
CA PHE A 321 10.20 16.44 -1.54
C PHE A 321 10.37 17.34 -0.30
N PRO A 322 11.27 18.33 -0.35
CA PRO A 322 11.61 19.14 0.83
C PRO A 322 10.43 19.90 1.44
N ASP A 323 9.52 20.38 0.60
CA ASP A 323 8.39 21.23 1.02
C ASP A 323 7.07 20.45 1.14
N ALA A 324 7.13 19.12 1.23
CA ALA A 324 5.93 18.28 1.31
C ALA A 324 6.15 17.08 2.21
N GLY A 325 5.09 16.56 2.82
CA GLY A 325 5.06 15.25 3.47
C GLY A 325 4.10 14.32 2.73
N ILE A 326 4.40 13.03 2.68
CA ILE A 326 3.55 12.02 2.03
C ILE A 326 2.86 11.16 3.11
N ASN A 327 1.55 11.03 2.97
CA ASN A 327 0.69 10.25 3.87
C ASN A 327 0.13 8.99 3.19
N ALA A 328 -0.06 9.02 1.87
CA ALA A 328 -0.54 7.88 1.10
C ALA A 328 0.06 7.86 -0.31
N ALA A 329 0.06 6.69 -0.91
CA ALA A 329 0.42 6.49 -2.31
C ALA A 329 -0.49 5.43 -2.92
N SER A 330 -0.65 5.52 -4.24
CA SER A 330 -1.16 4.41 -5.03
C SER A 330 -0.28 4.22 -6.27
N GLY A 331 0.04 2.97 -6.58
CA GLY A 331 0.79 2.58 -7.76
C GLY A 331 -0.12 1.94 -8.81
N ALA A 332 0.17 2.21 -10.07
CA ALA A 332 -0.40 1.49 -11.21
C ALA A 332 0.64 0.54 -11.81
N PRO A 333 0.24 -0.62 -12.37
CA PRO A 333 1.16 -1.60 -12.95
C PRO A 333 2.06 -1.05 -14.08
N ASN A 334 1.68 0.08 -14.67
CA ASN A 334 2.45 0.76 -15.71
C ASN A 334 3.62 1.60 -15.16
N GLY A 335 3.93 1.52 -13.85
CA GLY A 335 5.01 2.28 -13.22
C GLY A 335 4.66 3.75 -12.98
N THR A 336 3.36 4.05 -12.87
CA THR A 336 2.84 5.37 -12.47
C THR A 336 2.50 5.35 -10.98
N TYR A 337 2.90 6.38 -10.24
CA TYR A 337 2.60 6.52 -8.82
C TYR A 337 1.93 7.85 -8.54
N THR A 338 0.81 7.81 -7.83
CA THR A 338 0.15 9.01 -7.32
C THR A 338 0.35 9.08 -5.82
N LEU A 339 0.94 10.18 -5.35
CA LEU A 339 1.22 10.41 -3.95
C LEU A 339 0.30 11.50 -3.43
N ALA A 340 -0.17 11.31 -2.21
CA ALA A 340 -1.05 12.23 -1.52
C ALA A 340 -0.46 12.63 -0.18
N GLY A 341 -0.63 13.90 0.16
CA GLY A 341 -0.12 14.40 1.42
C GLY A 341 -0.34 15.88 1.63
N ILE A 342 0.68 16.50 2.23
CA ILE A 342 0.68 17.89 2.69
C ILE A 342 1.82 18.63 2.00
N ARG A 343 1.58 19.88 1.60
CA ARG A 343 2.63 20.78 1.09
C ARG A 343 2.66 22.06 1.91
N TYR A 344 3.86 22.62 2.09
CA TYR A 344 4.13 23.81 2.89
C TYR A 344 4.53 25.00 1.98
N PRO A 345 3.58 25.75 1.43
CA PRO A 345 3.88 26.84 0.49
C PRO A 345 4.50 28.07 1.19
N SER A 346 4.28 28.23 2.51
CA SER A 346 4.90 29.27 3.33
C SER A 346 4.98 28.82 4.79
N ASP A 347 5.80 29.52 5.58
CA ASP A 347 5.85 29.31 7.02
C ASP A 347 4.45 29.43 7.63
N GLY A 348 4.07 28.39 8.37
CA GLY A 348 2.80 28.34 9.07
C GLY A 348 1.57 28.14 8.17
N SER A 349 1.69 27.71 6.92
CA SER A 349 0.55 27.28 6.10
C SER A 349 0.76 25.88 5.51
N SER A 350 -0.33 25.18 5.25
CA SER A 350 -0.30 23.92 4.50
C SER A 350 -1.47 23.78 3.55
N THR A 351 -1.26 23.00 2.48
CA THR A 351 -2.27 22.68 1.46
C THR A 351 -2.27 21.19 1.16
N ALA A 352 -3.46 20.63 0.93
CA ALA A 352 -3.62 19.30 0.38
C ALA A 352 -2.94 19.19 -0.99
N TRP A 353 -2.19 18.10 -1.17
CA TRP A 353 -1.23 17.98 -2.24
C TRP A 353 -1.31 16.61 -2.91
N LEU A 354 -1.40 16.61 -4.24
CA LEU A 354 -1.26 15.42 -5.07
C LEU A 354 -0.09 15.60 -6.04
N ILE A 355 0.64 14.53 -6.28
CA ILE A 355 1.67 14.47 -7.31
C ILE A 355 1.60 13.14 -8.02
N ASN A 356 1.86 13.17 -9.32
CA ASN A 356 1.98 11.98 -10.13
C ASN A 356 3.39 11.84 -10.69
N LEU A 357 3.89 10.61 -10.61
CA LEU A 357 5.20 10.21 -11.08
C LEU A 357 5.05 9.15 -12.16
N GLU A 358 5.68 9.37 -13.32
CA GLU A 358 5.69 8.43 -14.44
C GLU A 358 7.12 8.03 -14.78
N GLY A 359 7.31 6.77 -15.22
CA GLY A 359 8.55 6.38 -15.92
C GLY A 359 9.27 5.12 -15.44
N VAL A 360 8.63 4.21 -14.71
CA VAL A 360 9.23 2.87 -14.46
C VAL A 360 8.78 1.90 -15.53
N THR A 361 9.31 2.04 -16.75
CA THR A 361 9.19 0.96 -17.74
C THR A 361 10.28 -0.06 -17.45
N ALA A 362 9.91 -1.25 -16.98
CA ALA A 362 10.80 -2.40 -17.15
C ALA A 362 11.18 -2.50 -18.62
N ALA A 363 12.45 -2.75 -18.92
CA ALA A 363 12.82 -3.18 -20.25
C ALA A 363 11.92 -4.36 -20.62
N PRO A 364 11.41 -4.47 -21.87
CA PRO A 364 10.71 -5.67 -22.28
C PRO A 364 11.63 -6.83 -21.94
N THR A 365 11.14 -7.76 -21.09
CA THR A 365 11.85 -8.97 -20.77
C THR A 365 12.22 -9.58 -22.11
N GLY A 366 13.52 -9.54 -22.42
CA GLY A 366 14.00 -10.10 -23.66
C GLY A 366 13.56 -11.54 -23.63
N THR A 367 12.57 -11.89 -24.46
CA THR A 367 12.31 -13.28 -24.84
C THR A 367 13.70 -13.89 -25.04
N PRO A 368 14.09 -14.97 -24.33
CA PRO A 368 15.36 -15.59 -24.62
C PRO A 368 15.27 -15.92 -26.10
N THR A 369 16.07 -15.22 -26.91
CA THR A 369 16.17 -15.47 -28.33
C THR A 369 16.52 -16.94 -28.39
N GLN A 370 15.54 -17.75 -28.75
CA GLN A 370 15.74 -19.17 -29.02
C GLN A 370 16.90 -19.16 -30.01
N ALA A 371 18.05 -19.67 -29.56
CA ALA A 371 19.21 -19.78 -30.41
C ALA A 371 18.74 -20.59 -31.62
N ALA A 372 18.57 -19.90 -32.74
CA ALA A 372 18.27 -20.54 -33.99
C ALA A 372 19.40 -21.56 -34.21
N PRO A 373 19.10 -22.85 -34.39
CA PRO A 373 20.14 -23.78 -34.81
C PRO A 373 20.64 -23.30 -36.17
N GLY A 374 21.89 -22.84 -36.20
CA GLY A 374 22.56 -22.42 -37.42
C GLY A 374 22.57 -23.56 -38.43
N PHE A 375 22.13 -23.28 -39.65
CA PHE A 375 22.39 -24.15 -40.79
C PHE A 375 23.87 -24.08 -41.15
N GLY A 376 24.53 -25.24 -41.14
CA GLY A 376 25.88 -25.44 -41.64
C GLY A 376 26.14 -26.92 -41.90
N ALA A 377 25.94 -27.34 -43.14
CA ALA A 377 26.22 -28.69 -43.63
C ALA A 377 27.73 -28.95 -43.76
N ILE A 378 28.15 -30.21 -43.55
CA ILE A 378 28.90 -31.07 -44.49
C ILE A 378 29.37 -32.32 -43.71
N GLY A 379 29.26 -33.47 -44.38
CA GLY A 379 29.23 -34.79 -43.76
C GLY A 379 30.57 -35.46 -43.51
N ALA A 380 30.49 -36.61 -42.82
CA ALA A 380 31.43 -37.72 -42.92
C ALA A 380 30.83 -38.96 -42.23
N GLY A 381 30.74 -40.05 -43.00
CA GLY A 381 30.97 -41.44 -42.56
C GLY A 381 30.11 -42.01 -41.43
N ALA A 382 29.04 -42.73 -41.79
CA ALA A 382 28.49 -43.80 -40.96
C ALA A 382 28.80 -45.16 -41.60
N ALA A 383 29.82 -45.83 -41.06
CA ALA A 383 30.02 -47.27 -41.19
C ALA A 383 30.35 -47.80 -39.79
N LEU A 384 29.48 -48.64 -39.24
CA LEU A 384 29.73 -49.82 -38.40
C LEU A 384 28.41 -50.17 -37.68
N LEU A 385 27.72 -51.22 -38.10
CA LEU A 385 27.81 -52.58 -37.56
C LEU A 385 27.23 -52.69 -36.14
N VAL A 386 25.95 -53.06 -36.07
CA VAL A 386 25.42 -53.87 -34.96
C VAL A 386 24.61 -55.02 -35.56
N LEU A 387 25.16 -56.22 -35.40
CA LEU A 387 24.56 -57.52 -35.68
C LEU A 387 24.03 -58.10 -34.36
N ALA A 388 23.04 -59.00 -34.52
CA ALA A 388 22.39 -59.86 -33.53
C ALA A 388 21.19 -59.22 -32.78
N GLY A 389 19.98 -59.81 -32.75
CA GLY A 389 19.50 -61.08 -33.29
C GLY A 389 18.47 -61.72 -32.35
N ARG A 390 17.25 -61.99 -32.85
CA ARG A 390 16.33 -63.11 -32.47
C ARG A 390 14.98 -62.90 -33.18
N LYS A 391 14.68 -63.67 -34.23
CA LYS A 391 13.90 -64.95 -34.28
C LYS A 391 12.38 -64.75 -34.24
N TRP A 392 11.68 -65.28 -35.24
CA TRP A 392 10.78 -66.47 -35.23
C TRP A 392 10.23 -66.65 -36.66
N ARG A 393 10.54 -67.75 -37.38
CA ARG A 393 9.75 -68.99 -37.56
C ARG A 393 8.37 -68.77 -38.21
N GLY A 394 8.18 -69.36 -39.38
CA GLY A 394 6.95 -69.45 -40.15
C GLY A 394 7.29 -69.69 -41.62
#